data_AF-A0A5Q0SHG6-F1
#
_entry.id   AF-A0A5Q0SHG6-F1
#
_cell.length_a   1.000
_cell.length_b   1.000
_cell.length_c   1.000
_cell.angle_alpha   90.00
_cell.angle_beta   90.00
_cell.angle_gamma   90.00
#
_symmetry.space_group_name_H-M   'P 1'
#
loop_
_entity.id
_entity.type
_entity.pdbx_description
1 polymer ?
#
loop_
_entity_poly.entity_id
_entity_poly.type
_entity_poly.pdbx_seq_one_letter_code
_entity_poly.pdbx_strand_id
1 'polypeptide(L)'
;MILLYLISLMILVHLIGSIISFLGKTFPKRVGNIIAIYEIVFYIIVVIFYPNMVTVLLAIGYLYLVIHVIGGILYIKGSLHKIYSNPNELLYYGIYEFVEMIYLISLLIELVV
;
A
#
# COMPACT_ATOMS: atom_id res chain seq x y z
N MET A 1 -9.53 5.94 -16.89
CA MET A 1 -8.45 6.96 -16.86
C MET A 1 -8.07 7.39 -15.45
N ILE A 2 -9.00 7.88 -14.61
CA ILE A 2 -8.68 8.32 -13.23
C ILE A 2 -8.01 7.20 -12.40
N LEU A 3 -8.55 5.97 -12.43
CA LEU A 3 -7.95 4.85 -11.70
C LEU A 3 -6.51 4.53 -12.13
N LEU A 4 -6.19 4.70 -13.41
CA LEU A 4 -4.82 4.49 -13.92
C LEU A 4 -3.85 5.49 -13.28
N TYR A 5 -4.27 6.75 -13.09
CA TYR A 5 -3.45 7.73 -12.38
C TYR A 5 -3.30 7.39 -10.89
N LEU A 6 -4.37 6.94 -10.25
CA LEU A 6 -4.32 6.53 -8.85
C LEU A 6 -3.39 5.32 -8.66
N ILE A 7 -3.52 4.28 -9.47
CA ILE A 7 -2.65 3.10 -9.34
C ILE A 7 -1.19 3.42 -9.66
N SER A 8 -0.91 4.27 -10.65
CA SER A 8 0.46 4.75 -10.90
C SER A 8 1.04 5.54 -9.72
N LEU A 9 0.23 6.40 -9.07
CA LEU A 9 0.66 7.10 -7.86
C LEU A 9 0.89 6.12 -6.69
N MET A 10 0.02 5.13 -6.54
CA MET A 10 0.15 4.08 -5.52
C MET A 10 1.44 3.27 -5.70
N ILE A 11 1.75 2.86 -6.94
CA ILE A 11 3.03 2.21 -7.28
C ILE A 11 4.22 3.08 -6.88
N LEU A 12 4.17 4.39 -7.16
CA LEU A 12 5.25 5.31 -6.80
C LEU A 12 5.40 5.43 -5.28
N VAL A 13 4.29 5.48 -4.53
CA VAL A 13 4.30 5.52 -3.06
C VAL A 13 4.99 4.28 -2.49
N HIS A 14 4.61 3.07 -2.94
CA HIS A 14 5.23 1.83 -2.47
C HIS A 14 6.67 1.65 -2.95
N LEU A 15 7.03 2.14 -4.14
CA LEU A 15 8.42 2.17 -4.59
C LEU A 15 9.28 3.02 -3.65
N ILE A 16 8.84 4.25 -3.36
CA ILE A 16 9.55 5.14 -2.45
C ILE A 16 9.57 4.53 -1.04
N GLY A 17 8.43 4.02 -0.57
CA GLY A 17 8.27 3.35 0.73
C GLY A 17 9.23 2.17 0.90
N SER A 18 9.34 1.32 -0.11
CA SER A 18 10.27 0.20 -0.12
C SER A 18 11.73 0.66 -0.06
N ILE A 19 12.12 1.62 -0.91
CA ILE A 19 13.48 2.17 -0.94
C ILE A 19 13.87 2.78 0.42
N ILE A 20 13.03 3.63 1.01
CA ILE A 20 13.36 4.28 2.29
C ILE A 20 13.42 3.26 3.43
N SER A 21 12.58 2.23 3.40
CA SER A 21 12.54 1.17 4.41
C SER A 21 13.80 0.32 4.37
N PHE A 22 14.30 -0.02 3.17
CA PHE A 22 15.60 -0.68 2.99
C PHE A 22 16.79 0.19 3.42
N LEU A 23 16.64 1.50 3.39
CA LEU A 23 17.60 2.45 3.97
C LEU A 23 17.45 2.65 5.49
N GLY A 24 16.56 1.88 6.14
CA GLY A 24 16.30 1.97 7.58
C GLY A 24 15.59 3.26 7.99
N LYS A 25 14.80 3.86 7.10
CA LYS A 25 14.06 5.11 7.32
C LYS A 25 12.57 4.91 7.11
N THR A 26 11.78 5.85 7.62
CA THR A 26 10.33 5.90 7.41
C THR A 26 9.89 7.29 6.95
N PHE A 27 8.68 7.36 6.39
CA PHE A 27 8.08 8.64 6.06
C PHE A 27 7.87 9.50 7.32
N PRO A 28 8.03 10.84 7.21
CA PRO A 28 7.59 11.75 8.26
C PRO A 28 6.12 11.52 8.59
N LYS A 29 5.76 11.58 9.88
CA LYS A 29 4.43 11.22 10.39
C LYS A 29 3.26 11.85 9.61
N ARG A 30 3.37 13.13 9.23
CA ARG A 30 2.33 13.83 8.46
C ARG A 30 2.16 13.22 7.06
N VAL A 31 3.27 12.93 6.38
CA VAL A 31 3.27 12.31 5.05
C VAL A 31 2.72 10.90 5.14
N GLY A 32 3.19 10.10 6.11
CA GLY A 32 2.68 8.75 6.33
C GLY A 32 1.18 8.71 6.65
N ASN A 33 0.64 9.69 7.39
CA ASN A 33 -0.81 9.76 7.63
C ASN A 33 -1.60 10.05 6.34
N ILE A 34 -1.08 10.91 5.46
CA ILE A 34 -1.72 11.22 4.17
C ILE A 34 -1.69 9.97 3.27
N ILE A 35 -0.54 9.29 3.22
CA ILE A 35 -0.36 8.02 2.50
C ILE A 35 -1.36 6.99 3.01
N ALA A 36 -1.44 6.75 4.32
CA ALA A 36 -2.36 5.76 4.89
C ALA A 36 -3.84 6.02 4.52
N ILE A 37 -4.28 7.28 4.55
CA ILE A 37 -5.64 7.64 4.12
C ILE A 37 -5.84 7.36 2.64
N TYR A 38 -4.84 7.73 1.83
CA TYR A 38 -4.85 7.50 0.39
C TYR A 38 -4.93 6.01 0.04
N GLU A 39 -4.12 5.16 0.69
CA GLU A 39 -4.09 3.71 0.49
C GLU A 39 -5.44 3.06 0.83
N ILE A 40 -6.04 3.44 1.96
CA ILE A 40 -7.39 2.98 2.35
C ILE A 40 -8.42 3.33 1.27
N VAL A 41 -8.46 4.60 0.85
CA VAL A 41 -9.42 5.06 -0.17
C VAL A 41 -9.19 4.35 -1.49
N PHE A 42 -7.93 4.16 -1.89
CA PHE A 42 -7.55 3.46 -3.11
C PHE A 42 -8.11 2.03 -3.13
N TYR A 43 -7.87 1.24 -2.07
CA TYR A 43 -8.34 -0.14 -2.02
C TYR A 43 -9.86 -0.27 -1.92
N ILE A 44 -10.53 0.68 -1.26
CA ILE A 44 -12.00 0.76 -1.28
C ILE A 44 -12.49 0.93 -2.72
N ILE A 45 -11.87 1.83 -3.49
CA ILE A 45 -12.23 2.08 -4.89
C ILE A 45 -12.00 0.82 -5.73
N VAL A 46 -10.83 0.18 -5.60
CA VAL A 46 -10.49 -1.04 -6.35
C VAL A 46 -11.54 -2.14 -6.11
N VAL A 47 -11.85 -2.42 -4.85
CA VAL A 47 -12.75 -3.52 -4.47
C VAL A 47 -14.21 -3.24 -4.85
N ILE A 48 -14.70 -2.01 -4.68
CA ILE A 48 -16.11 -1.67 -4.96
C ILE A 48 -16.38 -1.60 -6.45
N PHE A 49 -15.51 -0.93 -7.22
CA PHE A 49 -15.82 -0.60 -8.61
C PHE A 49 -15.42 -1.68 -9.60
N TYR A 50 -14.67 -2.70 -9.18
CA TYR A 50 -14.18 -3.75 -10.05
C TYR A 50 -14.38 -5.17 -9.49
N PRO A 51 -15.63 -5.56 -9.20
CA PRO A 51 -15.94 -6.87 -8.64
C PRO A 51 -15.71 -8.03 -9.63
N ASN A 52 -15.55 -7.74 -10.92
CA ASN A 52 -15.40 -8.73 -12.00
C ASN A 52 -13.94 -8.98 -12.41
N MET A 53 -12.97 -8.44 -11.66
CA MET A 53 -11.54 -8.72 -11.91
C MET A 53 -11.21 -10.21 -11.71
N VAL A 54 -10.06 -10.64 -12.24
CA VAL A 54 -9.48 -11.96 -11.98
C VAL A 54 -9.54 -12.27 -10.49
N THR A 55 -10.15 -13.41 -10.15
CA THR A 55 -10.52 -13.78 -8.78
C THR A 55 -9.36 -13.68 -7.80
N VAL A 56 -8.15 -14.02 -8.23
CA VAL A 56 -6.93 -13.95 -7.41
C VAL A 56 -6.53 -12.49 -7.11
N LEU A 57 -6.53 -11.60 -8.10
CA LEU A 57 -6.18 -10.19 -7.90
C LEU A 57 -7.18 -9.48 -7.01
N LEU A 58 -8.47 -9.83 -7.14
CA LEU A 58 -9.52 -9.29 -6.29
C LEU A 58 -9.36 -9.77 -4.83
N ALA A 59 -9.06 -11.06 -4.62
CA ALA A 59 -8.81 -11.61 -3.29
C ALA A 59 -7.61 -10.95 -2.60
N ILE A 60 -6.52 -10.73 -3.34
CA ILE A 60 -5.35 -9.99 -2.82
C ILE A 60 -5.73 -8.53 -2.52
N GLY A 61 -6.56 -7.90 -3.37
CA GLY A 61 -7.08 -6.55 -3.12
C GLY A 61 -7.89 -6.44 -1.84
N TYR A 62 -8.73 -7.44 -1.52
CA TYR A 62 -9.43 -7.50 -0.23
C TYR A 62 -8.47 -7.66 0.95
N LEU A 63 -7.42 -8.48 0.80
CA LEU A 63 -6.40 -8.64 1.83
C LEU A 63 -5.70 -7.29 2.12
N TYR A 64 -5.25 -6.59 1.08
CA TYR A 64 -4.63 -5.28 1.24
C TYR A 64 -5.60 -4.22 1.78
N LEU A 65 -6.88 -4.25 1.38
CA LEU A 65 -7.90 -3.39 1.98
C LEU A 65 -7.95 -3.57 3.51
N VAL A 66 -8.00 -4.82 3.99
CA VAL A 66 -8.03 -5.11 5.42
C VAL A 66 -6.75 -4.65 6.11
N ILE A 67 -5.59 -4.94 5.51
CA ILE A 67 -4.28 -4.54 6.03
C ILE A 67 -4.21 -3.02 6.16
N HIS A 68 -4.61 -2.27 5.14
CA HIS A 68 -4.53 -0.81 5.13
C HIS A 68 -5.55 -0.14 6.03
N VAL A 69 -6.77 -0.68 6.14
CA VAL A 69 -7.75 -0.16 7.09
C VAL A 69 -7.27 -0.35 8.53
N ILE A 70 -6.87 -1.56 8.90
CA ILE A 70 -6.43 -1.85 10.28
C ILE A 70 -5.08 -1.18 10.56
N GLY A 71 -4.10 -1.42 9.69
CA GLY A 71 -2.76 -0.89 9.77
C GLY A 71 -2.74 0.64 9.70
N GLY A 72 -3.49 1.25 8.80
CA GLY A 72 -3.62 2.70 8.68
C GLY A 72 -4.22 3.35 9.92
N ILE A 73 -5.27 2.76 10.51
CA ILE A 73 -5.84 3.25 11.78
C ILE A 73 -4.82 3.16 12.92
N LEU A 74 -4.13 2.02 13.06
CA LEU A 74 -3.09 1.83 14.08
C LEU A 74 -1.90 2.77 13.86
N TYR A 75 -1.51 2.97 12.60
CA TYR A 75 -0.47 3.92 12.20
C TYR A 75 -0.86 5.31 12.67
N ILE A 76 -2.02 5.84 12.25
CA ILE A 76 -2.49 7.19 12.56
C ILE A 76 -2.53 7.42 14.07
N LYS A 77 -2.98 6.44 14.87
CA LYS A 77 -2.99 6.49 16.34
C LYS A 77 -1.60 6.43 17.00
N GLY A 78 -0.54 6.14 16.25
CA GLY A 78 0.84 6.05 16.76
C GLY A 78 1.16 4.71 17.43
N SER A 79 0.27 3.72 17.32
CA SER A 79 0.41 2.41 17.97
C SER A 79 1.54 1.55 17.36
N LEU A 80 1.96 1.87 16.13
CA LEU A 80 2.98 1.12 15.40
C LEU A 80 4.42 1.65 15.59
N HIS A 81 4.65 2.62 16.48
CA HIS A 81 5.98 3.25 16.65
C HIS A 81 7.12 2.27 16.94
N LYS A 82 6.84 1.14 17.61
CA LYS A 82 7.83 0.11 17.92
C LYS A 82 8.33 -0.61 16.67
N ILE A 83 7.43 -0.89 15.72
CA ILE A 83 7.76 -1.57 14.46
C ILE A 83 8.73 -0.71 13.64
N TYR A 84 8.51 0.60 13.63
CA TYR A 84 9.34 1.53 12.86
C TYR A 84 10.65 1.95 13.54
N SER A 85 10.96 1.39 14.71
CA SER A 85 12.17 1.70 15.48
C SER A 85 13.28 0.66 15.36
N ASN A 86 12.99 -0.52 14.80
CA ASN A 86 13.94 -1.62 14.65
C ASN A 86 14.33 -1.80 13.17
N PRO A 87 15.63 -1.76 12.81
CA PRO A 87 16.09 -1.97 11.43
C PRO A 87 15.61 -3.27 10.78
N ASN A 88 15.49 -4.36 11.55
CA ASN A 88 15.01 -5.64 11.01
C ASN A 88 13.52 -5.57 10.65
N GLU A 89 12.72 -4.89 11.46
CA GLU A 89 11.29 -4.67 11.19
C GLU A 89 11.11 -3.77 9.97
N LEU A 90 11.97 -2.76 9.79
CA LEU A 90 11.98 -1.92 8.60
C LEU A 90 12.36 -2.68 7.33
N LEU A 91 13.26 -3.67 7.43
CA LEU A 91 13.55 -4.56 6.30
C LEU A 91 12.30 -5.36 5.89
N TYR A 92 11.61 -5.99 6.83
CA TYR A 92 10.38 -6.75 6.55
C TYR A 92 9.28 -5.84 6.02
N TYR A 93 9.14 -4.64 6.57
CA TYR A 93 8.23 -3.63 6.05
C TYR A 93 8.57 -3.23 4.61
N GLY A 94 9.86 -3.03 4.28
CA GLY A 94 10.29 -2.75 2.92
C GLY A 94 10.02 -3.88 1.92
N ILE A 95 10.11 -5.14 2.36
CA ILE A 95 9.71 -6.31 1.56
C ILE A 95 8.20 -6.32 1.34
N TYR A 96 7.41 -6.06 2.39
CA TYR A 96 5.96 -5.95 2.30
C TYR A 96 5.54 -4.88 1.26
N GLU A 97 6.12 -3.68 1.34
CA GLU A 97 5.89 -2.57 0.41
C GLU A 97 6.26 -2.97 -1.04
N PHE A 98 7.37 -3.68 -1.21
CA PHE A 98 7.81 -4.16 -2.52
C PHE A 98 6.85 -5.20 -3.12
N VAL A 99 6.38 -6.16 -2.32
CA VAL A 99 5.41 -7.17 -2.75
C VAL A 99 4.09 -6.53 -3.15
N GLU A 100 3.64 -5.54 -2.38
CA GLU A 100 2.44 -4.76 -2.71
C GLU A 100 2.60 -3.98 -4.01
N MET A 101 3.75 -3.36 -4.24
CA MET A 101 4.07 -2.70 -5.51
C MET A 101 3.97 -3.67 -6.71
N ILE A 102 4.47 -4.90 -6.58
CA ILE A 102 4.36 -5.92 -7.63
C ILE A 102 2.89 -6.22 -7.91
N TYR A 103 2.08 -6.42 -6.87
CA TYR A 103 0.65 -6.62 -7.01
C TYR A 103 -0.02 -5.46 -7.75
N LEU A 104 0.30 -4.21 -7.42
CA LEU A 104 -0.24 -3.02 -8.07
C LEU A 104 0.17 -2.91 -9.54
N ILE A 105 1.39 -3.33 -9.89
CA ILE A 105 1.82 -3.41 -11.30
C ILE A 105 0.99 -4.45 -12.05
N SER A 106 0.78 -5.64 -11.47
CA SER A 106 -0.08 -6.67 -12.06
C SER A 106 -1.52 -6.18 -12.24
N LEU A 107 -2.04 -5.48 -11.25
CA LEU A 107 -3.37 -4.86 -11.29
C LEU A 107 -3.46 -3.77 -12.38
N LEU A 108 -2.42 -2.96 -12.56
CA LEU A 108 -2.37 -1.96 -13.63
C LEU A 108 -2.37 -2.60 -15.02
N ILE A 109 -1.61 -3.68 -15.21
CA ILE A 109 -1.57 -4.41 -16.48
C ILE A 109 -2.95 -4.99 -16.82
N GLU A 110 -3.62 -5.64 -15.85
CA GLU A 110 -4.96 -6.20 -16.02
C GLU A 110 -6.00 -5.14 -16.41
N LEU A 111 -5.87 -3.90 -15.92
CA LEU A 111 -6.82 -2.82 -16.23
C LEU A 111 -6.57 -2.13 -17.58
N VAL A 112 -5.42 -2.38 -18.21
CA VAL A 112 -5.02 -1.76 -19.48
C VAL A 112 -5.16 -2.73 -20.66
N VAL A 113 -5.04 -4.03 -20.41
CA VAL A 113 -5.20 -5.12 -21.40
C VAL A 113 -6.68 -5.49 -21.53
#